data_AF-A0A962X8K1-F1
#
_entry.id   AF-A0A962X8K1-F1
#
_cell.length_a   1.000
_cell.length_b   1.000
_cell.length_c   1.000
_cell.angle_alpha   90.00
_cell.angle_beta   90.00
_cell.angle_gamma   90.00
#
_symmetry.space_group_name_H-M   'P 1'
#
loop_
_entity.id
_entity.type
_entity.pdbx_description
1 polymer ?
#
loop_
_entity_poly.entity_id
_entity_poly.type
_entity_poly.pdbx_seq_one_letter_code
_entity_poly.pdbx_strand_id
1 'polypeptide(L)'
;RVKARLEMLETGEIKETGDEGIFLGDFPWMTEDGTFVINGAERVVVSQLVRSPGVYFEQDRDPVTNKLVSTAKLIPNRGAWLEFEISNRDVISVKVDRKRKMPVTILLRAVGIDTNEQLRELFEDVDTDPDRHYLQSTIDKDPVAKLAVDERKDRHKDGMSYLRREALMELYRRLRPGDPPNPENARQLLENFFFNERRYDLARVGRY
;
A
#
# COMPACT_ATOMS: atom_id res chain seq x y z
N ARG A 1 13.00 -3.90 29.70
CA ARG A 1 12.92 -5.33 29.32
C ARG A 1 11.49 -5.63 28.91
N VAL A 2 11.26 -6.51 27.94
CA VAL A 2 9.92 -6.88 27.44
C VAL A 2 9.72 -8.38 27.51
N LYS A 3 8.49 -8.83 27.78
CA LYS A 3 8.14 -10.25 27.67
C LYS A 3 7.76 -10.56 26.23
N ALA A 4 8.27 -11.66 25.69
CA ALA A 4 7.91 -12.14 24.36
C ALA A 4 7.50 -13.61 24.43
N ARG A 5 6.58 -13.99 23.56
CA ARG A 5 6.06 -15.34 23.40
C ARG A 5 6.17 -15.75 21.94
N LEU A 6 6.75 -16.92 21.71
CA LEU A 6 6.74 -17.62 20.44
C LEU A 6 5.84 -18.84 20.56
N GLU A 7 4.88 -18.98 19.66
CA GLU A 7 3.99 -20.13 19.59
C GLU A 7 4.23 -20.88 18.28
N MET A 8 4.61 -22.15 18.38
CA MET A 8 4.73 -23.04 17.22
C MET A 8 3.37 -23.66 16.93
N LEU A 9 2.67 -23.13 15.92
CA LEU A 9 1.30 -23.52 15.61
C LEU A 9 1.16 -25.02 15.22
N GLU A 10 2.20 -25.64 14.67
CA GLU A 10 2.19 -27.05 14.28
C GLU A 10 2.27 -28.02 15.47
N THR A 11 3.05 -27.67 16.50
CA THR A 11 3.29 -28.53 17.67
C THR A 11 2.52 -28.09 18.91
N GLY A 12 1.98 -26.87 18.92
CA GLY A 12 1.42 -26.21 20.09
C GLY A 12 2.46 -25.79 21.13
N GLU A 13 3.75 -25.92 20.82
CA GLU A 13 4.83 -25.56 21.74
C GLU A 13 4.87 -24.04 21.92
N ILE A 14 4.82 -23.60 23.18
CA ILE A 14 4.92 -22.20 23.56
C ILE A 14 6.26 -21.98 24.23
N LYS A 15 7.06 -21.07 23.67
CA LYS A 15 8.31 -20.58 24.28
C LYS A 15 8.11 -19.15 24.73
N GLU A 16 8.17 -18.92 26.02
CA GLU A 16 8.13 -17.59 26.61
C GLU A 16 9.49 -17.21 27.14
N THR A 17 9.79 -15.93 27.07
CA THR A 17 10.94 -15.37 27.78
C THR A 17 10.71 -15.54 29.28
N GLY A 18 11.70 -16.05 30.02
CA GLY A 18 11.62 -16.14 31.48
C GLY A 18 11.39 -14.78 32.15
N ASP A 19 11.34 -14.75 33.48
CA ASP A 19 11.03 -13.53 34.26
C ASP A 19 11.92 -12.33 33.96
N GLU A 20 13.13 -12.62 33.48
CA GLU A 20 14.09 -11.64 33.01
C GLU A 20 13.68 -10.89 31.73
N GLY A 21 12.83 -11.45 30.87
CA GLY A 21 12.44 -10.84 29.60
C GLY A 21 13.60 -10.57 28.63
N ILE A 22 13.28 -9.96 27.48
CA ILE A 22 14.25 -9.54 26.46
C ILE A 22 14.68 -8.11 26.75
N PHE A 23 15.98 -7.86 26.69
CA PHE A 23 16.54 -6.52 26.68
C PHE A 23 16.44 -5.93 25.27
N LEU A 24 15.75 -4.79 25.13
CA LEU A 24 15.59 -4.08 23.84
C LEU A 24 16.60 -2.94 23.66
N GLY A 25 17.53 -2.77 24.59
CA GLY A 25 18.39 -1.60 24.66
C GLY A 25 17.96 -0.62 25.75
N ASP A 26 18.83 0.35 26.00
CA ASP A 26 18.56 1.48 26.86
C ASP A 26 17.69 2.50 26.12
N PHE A 27 16.71 3.08 26.81
CA PHE A 27 15.80 4.05 26.24
C PHE A 27 16.09 5.44 26.82
N PRO A 28 16.37 6.46 25.99
CA PRO A 28 16.59 7.82 26.47
C PRO A 28 15.35 8.32 27.23
N TRP A 29 15.56 8.76 28.46
CA TRP A 29 14.50 9.32 29.29
C TRP A 29 14.50 10.84 29.21
N MET A 30 13.31 11.43 29.18
CA MET A 30 13.15 12.89 29.19
C MET A 30 13.49 13.42 30.59
N THR A 31 14.28 14.49 30.66
CA THR A 31 14.57 15.20 31.92
C THR A 31 13.35 15.97 32.41
N GLU A 32 13.40 16.49 33.64
CA GLU A 32 12.34 17.36 34.18
C GLU A 32 12.18 18.67 33.37
N ASP A 33 13.25 19.12 32.70
CA ASP A 33 13.25 20.30 31.84
C ASP A 33 12.75 20.02 30.41
N GLY A 34 12.32 18.80 30.11
CA GLY A 34 11.83 18.42 28.78
C GLY A 34 12.92 18.18 27.74
N THR A 35 14.16 17.93 28.18
CA THR A 35 15.33 17.68 27.32
C THR A 35 15.77 16.21 27.36
N PHE A 36 16.75 15.84 26.53
CA PHE A 36 17.39 14.53 26.52
C PHE A 36 18.91 14.67 26.46
N VAL A 37 19.64 13.85 27.21
CA VAL A 37 21.11 13.79 27.13
C VAL A 37 21.53 12.63 26.22
N ILE A 38 22.04 12.94 25.03
CA ILE A 38 22.51 11.96 24.04
C ILE A 38 24.01 12.10 23.89
N ASN A 39 24.77 11.08 24.28
CA ASN A 39 26.24 11.06 24.24
C ASN A 39 26.89 12.27 24.93
N GLY A 40 26.35 12.69 26.07
CA GLY A 40 26.85 13.83 26.87
C GLY A 40 26.40 15.20 26.39
N ALA A 41 25.67 15.30 25.27
CA ALA A 41 25.09 16.54 24.78
C ALA A 41 23.59 16.61 25.09
N GLU A 42 23.15 17.71 25.68
CA GLU A 42 21.74 17.98 25.91
C GLU A 42 21.04 18.42 24.61
N ARG A 43 19.85 17.88 24.38
CA ARG A 43 19.06 18.06 23.16
C ARG A 43 17.60 18.25 23.50
N VAL A 44 16.91 19.04 22.67
CA VAL A 44 15.47 19.25 22.76
C VAL A 44 14.82 18.66 21.52
N VAL A 45 13.71 17.94 21.70
CA VAL A 45 12.90 17.44 20.58
C VAL A 45 11.94 18.54 20.15
N VAL A 46 12.02 18.96 18.89
CA VAL A 46 11.14 20.01 18.33
C VAL A 46 9.98 19.35 17.59
N SER A 47 8.76 19.70 17.98
CA SER A 47 7.54 19.28 17.29
C SER A 47 7.55 19.73 15.83
N GLN A 48 7.24 18.81 14.92
CA GLN A 48 7.22 19.07 13.48
C GLN A 48 5.80 19.36 13.01
N LEU A 49 5.66 20.32 12.08
CA LEU A 49 4.43 20.45 11.31
C LEU A 49 4.45 19.44 10.16
N VAL A 50 3.48 18.53 10.15
CA VAL A 50 3.31 17.52 9.10
C VAL A 50 1.98 17.73 8.39
N ARG A 51 1.87 17.23 7.15
CA ARG A 51 0.58 17.22 6.43
C ARG A 51 -0.45 16.46 7.26
N SER A 52 -1.66 17.00 7.37
CA SER A 52 -2.76 16.30 8.03
C SER A 52 -3.15 15.03 7.25
N PRO A 53 -3.74 14.03 7.92
CA PRO A 53 -4.34 12.90 7.22
C PRO A 53 -5.42 13.35 6.24
N GLY A 54 -5.51 12.72 5.08
CA GLY A 54 -6.50 13.05 4.05
C GLY A 54 -6.05 12.77 2.63
N VAL A 55 -6.85 13.25 1.67
CA VAL A 55 -6.57 13.13 0.23
C VAL A 55 -6.18 14.48 -0.34
N TYR A 56 -5.05 14.53 -1.04
CA TYR A 56 -4.51 15.72 -1.67
C TYR A 56 -4.42 15.52 -3.16
N PHE A 57 -4.89 16.48 -3.95
CA PHE A 57 -4.77 16.50 -5.39
C PHE A 57 -3.83 17.63 -5.81
N GLU A 58 -2.92 17.34 -6.73
CA GLU A 58 -2.01 18.32 -7.31
C GLU A 58 -2.10 18.15 -8.83
N GLN A 59 -2.19 19.26 -9.57
CA GLN A 59 -2.18 19.25 -11.04
C GLN A 59 -1.05 20.16 -11.53
N ASP A 60 -0.32 19.69 -12.53
CA ASP A 60 0.81 20.40 -13.12
C ASP A 60 0.85 20.17 -14.64
N ARG A 61 1.75 20.86 -15.34
CA ARG A 61 2.04 20.65 -16.75
C ARG A 61 3.36 19.92 -16.90
N ASP A 62 3.35 18.82 -17.65
CA ASP A 62 4.56 18.10 -18.01
C ASP A 62 5.50 19.04 -18.81
N PRO A 63 6.76 19.23 -18.39
CA PRO A 63 7.63 20.25 -18.96
C PRO A 63 8.02 19.98 -20.43
N VAL A 64 7.91 18.73 -20.88
CA VAL A 64 8.29 18.31 -22.24
C VAL A 64 7.11 18.36 -23.19
N THR A 65 5.97 17.78 -22.77
CA THR A 65 4.79 17.62 -23.62
C THR A 65 3.75 18.72 -23.42
N ASN A 66 3.91 19.55 -22.38
CA ASN A 66 2.95 20.56 -21.93
C ASN A 66 1.54 19.99 -21.60
N LYS A 67 1.42 18.66 -21.49
CA LYS A 67 0.18 17.98 -21.10
C LYS A 67 -0.10 18.19 -19.62
N LEU A 68 -1.38 18.31 -19.27
CA LEU A 68 -1.80 18.28 -17.88
C LEU A 68 -1.57 16.88 -17.30
N VAL A 69 -0.76 16.85 -16.24
CA VAL A 69 -0.49 15.68 -15.40
C VAL A 69 -1.08 15.95 -14.02
N SER A 70 -1.66 14.93 -13.41
CA SER A 70 -2.30 15.04 -12.11
C SER A 70 -1.76 13.99 -11.17
N THR A 71 -1.65 14.33 -9.90
CA THR A 71 -1.27 13.40 -8.84
C THR A 71 -2.29 13.47 -7.72
N ALA A 72 -2.50 12.35 -7.04
CA ALA A 72 -3.31 12.28 -5.84
C ALA A 72 -2.55 11.53 -4.75
N LYS A 73 -2.63 11.98 -3.50
CA LYS A 73 -1.97 11.34 -2.36
C LYS A 73 -2.99 11.11 -1.26
N LEU A 74 -3.19 9.84 -0.87
CA LEU A 74 -3.89 9.47 0.36
C LEU A 74 -2.86 9.29 1.46
N ILE A 75 -2.87 10.21 2.40
CA ILE A 75 -1.95 10.26 3.53
C ILE A 75 -2.72 9.80 4.78
N PRO A 76 -2.42 8.61 5.35
CA PRO A 76 -3.02 8.19 6.61
C PRO A 76 -2.36 8.90 7.81
N ASN A 77 -3.08 8.91 8.94
CA ASN A 77 -2.50 9.21 10.25
C ASN A 77 -1.43 8.18 10.62
N ARG A 78 -1.70 6.91 10.32
CA ARG A 78 -0.78 5.79 10.52
C ARG A 78 -1.03 4.73 9.46
N GLY A 79 0.03 4.25 8.82
CA GLY A 79 -0.06 3.20 7.80
C GLY A 79 0.59 3.58 6.48
N ALA A 80 0.37 2.76 5.47
CA ALA A 80 0.97 2.91 4.14
C ALA A 80 0.36 4.06 3.35
N TRP A 81 1.18 4.83 2.64
CA TRP A 81 0.66 5.87 1.73
C TRP A 81 0.19 5.26 0.42
N LEU A 82 -0.84 5.86 -0.19
CA LEU A 82 -1.18 5.63 -1.60
C LEU A 82 -0.92 6.91 -2.39
N GLU A 83 -0.09 6.80 -3.42
CA GLU A 83 0.25 7.93 -4.28
C GLU A 83 -0.10 7.56 -5.72
N PHE A 84 -1.03 8.28 -6.32
CA PHE A 84 -1.49 8.11 -7.69
C PHE A 84 -0.85 9.18 -8.58
N GLU A 85 -0.47 8.81 -9.79
CA GLU A 85 0.04 9.74 -10.81
C GLU A 85 -0.56 9.41 -12.19
N ILE A 86 -0.97 10.44 -12.91
CA ILE A 86 -1.27 10.40 -14.34
C ILE A 86 -0.05 10.92 -15.07
N SER A 87 0.60 10.05 -15.85
CA SER A 87 1.78 10.43 -16.65
C SER A 87 1.41 11.17 -17.94
N ASN A 88 2.39 11.77 -18.60
CA ASN A 88 2.23 12.38 -19.93
C ASN A 88 1.92 11.37 -21.07
N ARG A 89 1.96 10.07 -20.76
CA ARG A 89 1.53 8.96 -21.63
C ARG A 89 0.11 8.49 -21.29
N ASP A 90 -0.62 9.26 -20.49
CA ASP A 90 -2.00 9.01 -20.07
C ASP A 90 -2.19 7.73 -19.22
N VAL A 91 -1.09 7.10 -18.79
CA VAL A 91 -1.11 5.95 -17.88
C VAL A 91 -1.32 6.42 -16.43
N ILE A 92 -2.30 5.81 -15.75
CA ILE A 92 -2.56 5.96 -14.32
C ILE A 92 -1.73 4.94 -13.54
N SER A 93 -0.84 5.42 -12.68
CA SER A 93 0.00 4.59 -11.83
C SER A 93 -0.27 4.84 -10.35
N VAL A 94 0.01 3.83 -9.53
CA VAL A 94 0.00 3.91 -8.07
C VAL A 94 1.34 3.50 -7.49
N LYS A 95 1.77 4.18 -6.42
CA LYS A 95 2.82 3.76 -5.50
C LYS A 95 2.18 3.48 -4.16
N VAL A 96 2.53 2.33 -3.59
CA VAL A 96 2.08 1.91 -2.27
C VAL A 96 3.29 1.98 -1.34
N ASP A 97 3.18 2.68 -0.22
CA ASP A 97 4.25 2.83 0.79
C ASP A 97 5.61 3.24 0.19
N ARG A 98 5.57 4.22 -0.73
CA ARG A 98 6.74 4.76 -1.45
C ARG A 98 7.55 3.71 -2.21
N LYS A 99 6.96 2.54 -2.52
CA LYS A 99 7.57 1.50 -3.35
C LYS A 99 7.46 1.85 -4.83
N ARG A 100 8.00 0.97 -5.68
CA ARG A 100 8.02 1.15 -7.13
C ARG A 100 6.60 1.30 -7.65
N LYS A 101 6.44 2.24 -8.59
CA LYS A 101 5.15 2.48 -9.25
C LYS A 101 4.69 1.29 -10.08
N MET A 102 3.37 1.15 -10.17
CA MET A 102 2.71 0.13 -10.99
C MET A 102 1.40 0.69 -11.57
N PRO A 103 0.88 0.13 -12.68
CA PRO A 103 -0.44 0.47 -13.17
C PRO A 103 -1.50 0.35 -12.06
N VAL A 104 -2.38 1.34 -11.94
CA VAL A 104 -3.39 1.35 -10.86
C VAL A 104 -4.33 0.15 -10.92
N THR A 105 -4.55 -0.39 -12.12
CA THR A 105 -5.39 -1.58 -12.35
C THR A 105 -4.90 -2.79 -11.57
N ILE A 106 -3.59 -2.97 -11.34
CA ILE A 106 -3.08 -4.08 -10.51
C ILE A 106 -3.63 -3.99 -9.08
N LEU A 107 -3.69 -2.79 -8.49
CA LEU A 107 -4.26 -2.59 -7.17
C LEU A 107 -5.77 -2.83 -7.18
N LEU A 108 -6.49 -2.31 -8.18
CA LEU A 108 -7.94 -2.49 -8.33
C LEU A 108 -8.33 -3.97 -8.46
N ARG A 109 -7.58 -4.74 -9.26
CA ARG A 109 -7.76 -6.19 -9.39
C ARG A 109 -7.49 -6.91 -8.08
N ALA A 110 -6.45 -6.52 -7.35
CA ALA A 110 -6.11 -7.13 -6.06
C ALA A 110 -7.21 -6.92 -5.00
N VAL A 111 -7.86 -5.74 -4.98
CA VAL A 111 -8.96 -5.45 -4.03
C VAL A 111 -10.28 -6.09 -4.44
N GLY A 112 -10.46 -6.49 -5.71
CA GLY A 112 -11.60 -7.30 -6.16
C GLY A 112 -12.33 -6.80 -7.42
N ILE A 113 -11.81 -5.78 -8.10
CA ILE A 113 -12.34 -5.29 -9.38
C ILE A 113 -11.39 -5.83 -10.46
N ASP A 114 -11.54 -7.11 -10.76
CA ASP A 114 -10.50 -7.92 -11.37
C ASP A 114 -10.59 -8.09 -12.88
N THR A 115 -11.76 -7.93 -13.50
CA THR A 115 -11.92 -8.05 -14.96
C THR A 115 -11.78 -6.71 -15.68
N ASN A 116 -11.42 -6.76 -16.97
CA ASN A 116 -11.34 -5.53 -17.78
C ASN A 116 -12.71 -4.90 -17.97
N GLU A 117 -13.76 -5.72 -18.01
CA GLU A 117 -15.15 -5.31 -18.16
C GLU A 117 -15.62 -4.55 -16.92
N GLN A 118 -15.36 -5.07 -15.72
CA GLN A 118 -15.64 -4.36 -14.47
C GLN A 118 -14.87 -3.04 -14.35
N LEU A 119 -13.60 -3.02 -14.79
CA LEU A 119 -12.83 -1.79 -14.81
C LEU A 119 -13.40 -0.77 -15.80
N ARG A 120 -13.87 -1.20 -16.97
CA ARG A 120 -14.50 -0.28 -17.93
C ARG A 120 -15.82 0.28 -17.39
N GLU A 121 -16.63 -0.55 -16.76
CA GLU A 121 -17.88 -0.12 -16.11
C GLU A 121 -17.60 0.89 -14.98
N LEU A 122 -16.58 0.65 -14.16
CA LEU A 122 -16.21 1.53 -13.06
C LEU A 122 -15.77 2.94 -13.52
N PHE A 123 -15.18 3.05 -14.70
CA PHE A 123 -14.63 4.31 -15.22
C PHE A 123 -15.48 4.92 -16.34
N GLU A 124 -16.65 4.36 -16.66
CA GLU A 124 -17.48 4.76 -17.81
C GLU A 124 -17.89 6.24 -17.75
N ASP A 125 -18.19 6.74 -16.55
CA ASP A 125 -18.66 8.11 -16.32
C ASP A 125 -17.53 9.16 -16.23
N VAL A 126 -16.28 8.72 -16.07
CA VAL A 126 -15.12 9.60 -15.84
C VAL A 126 -14.06 9.56 -16.94
N ASP A 127 -13.86 8.43 -17.63
CA ASP A 127 -12.91 8.30 -18.75
C ASP A 127 -13.60 8.65 -20.09
N THR A 128 -14.07 9.90 -20.18
CA THR A 128 -14.94 10.39 -21.28
C THR A 128 -14.21 11.23 -22.32
N ASP A 129 -12.90 11.45 -22.16
CA ASP A 129 -12.10 12.26 -23.07
C ASP A 129 -11.90 11.51 -24.41
N PRO A 130 -12.29 12.10 -25.56
CA PRO A 130 -12.20 11.44 -26.86
C PRO A 130 -10.76 11.25 -27.35
N ASP A 131 -9.82 12.05 -26.84
CA ASP A 131 -8.42 12.05 -27.26
C ASP A 131 -7.51 11.34 -26.23
N ARG A 132 -8.00 11.12 -25.01
CA ARG A 132 -7.22 10.58 -23.89
C ARG A 132 -7.96 9.43 -23.20
N HIS A 133 -7.58 8.21 -23.56
CA HIS A 133 -8.12 7.00 -22.94
C HIS A 133 -7.22 6.53 -21.79
N TYR A 134 -7.49 7.03 -20.58
CA TYR A 134 -6.62 6.76 -19.43
C TYR A 134 -6.70 5.30 -18.98
N LEU A 135 -7.89 4.70 -18.97
CA LEU A 135 -8.06 3.32 -18.55
C LEU A 135 -7.39 2.37 -19.55
N GLN A 136 -7.67 2.54 -20.84
CA GLN A 136 -7.13 1.64 -21.88
C GLN A 136 -5.59 1.69 -21.91
N SER A 137 -5.01 2.90 -21.91
CA SER A 137 -3.55 3.05 -21.86
C SER A 137 -2.92 2.44 -20.60
N THR A 138 -3.65 2.45 -19.48
CA THR A 138 -3.23 1.80 -18.24
C THR A 138 -3.31 0.27 -18.33
N ILE A 139 -4.40 -0.28 -18.86
CA ILE A 139 -4.59 -1.71 -19.11
C ILE A 139 -3.49 -2.25 -20.04
N ASP A 140 -3.08 -1.49 -21.06
CA ASP A 140 -2.02 -1.89 -21.98
C ASP A 140 -0.64 -2.05 -21.31
N LYS A 141 -0.44 -1.35 -20.17
CA LYS A 141 0.76 -1.45 -19.33
C LYS A 141 0.62 -2.43 -18.17
N ASP A 142 -0.56 -2.95 -17.92
CA ASP A 142 -0.84 -3.94 -16.88
C ASP A 142 -0.41 -5.35 -17.36
N PRO A 143 0.60 -5.97 -16.73
CA PRO A 143 1.01 -7.33 -17.09
C PRO A 143 -0.04 -8.39 -16.75
N VAL A 144 -0.91 -8.13 -15.77
CA VAL A 144 -1.98 -9.05 -15.34
C VAL A 144 -3.15 -9.00 -16.32
N ALA A 145 -3.43 -7.84 -16.91
CA ALA A 145 -4.52 -7.64 -17.86
C ALA A 145 -4.40 -8.48 -19.14
N LYS A 146 -3.18 -8.94 -19.47
CA LYS A 146 -2.87 -9.72 -20.67
C LYS A 146 -2.95 -11.23 -20.43
N LEU A 147 -3.15 -11.65 -19.19
CA LEU A 147 -3.27 -13.07 -18.87
C LEU A 147 -4.60 -13.59 -19.43
N ALA A 148 -4.54 -14.69 -20.17
CA ALA A 148 -5.75 -15.34 -20.68
C ALA A 148 -6.61 -15.83 -19.51
N VAL A 149 -7.84 -15.32 -19.45
CA VAL A 149 -8.86 -15.82 -18.53
C VAL A 149 -9.34 -17.16 -19.09
N ASP A 150 -8.99 -18.25 -18.42
CA ASP A 150 -9.56 -19.56 -18.67
C ASP A 150 -10.56 -19.82 -17.54
N GLU A 151 -11.84 -19.97 -17.86
CA GLU A 151 -12.91 -20.26 -16.90
C GLU A 151 -12.63 -21.52 -16.06
N ARG A 152 -11.76 -22.42 -16.53
CA ARG A 152 -11.30 -23.59 -15.77
C ARG A 152 -10.36 -23.21 -14.62
N LYS A 153 -9.64 -22.10 -14.72
CA LYS A 153 -8.69 -21.60 -13.71
C LYS A 153 -9.35 -20.78 -12.60
N ASP A 154 -10.55 -20.23 -12.84
CA ASP A 154 -11.28 -19.42 -11.86
C ASP A 154 -11.93 -20.22 -10.73
N ARG A 155 -12.09 -21.54 -10.88
CA ARG A 155 -12.63 -22.39 -9.83
C ARG A 155 -11.56 -22.77 -8.81
N HIS A 156 -11.25 -21.86 -7.90
CA HIS A 156 -10.42 -22.13 -6.72
C HIS A 156 -11.23 -22.21 -5.43
N LYS A 157 -10.73 -22.98 -4.46
CA LYS A 157 -11.38 -23.20 -3.15
C LYS A 157 -11.56 -21.93 -2.31
N ASP A 158 -10.79 -20.87 -2.62
CA ASP A 158 -10.80 -19.59 -1.91
C ASP A 158 -11.84 -18.59 -2.49
N GLY A 159 -12.50 -18.91 -3.60
CA GLY A 159 -13.46 -18.05 -4.26
C GLY A 159 -12.86 -16.81 -4.95
N MET A 160 -11.53 -16.71 -5.06
CA MET A 160 -10.87 -15.61 -5.77
C MET A 160 -10.63 -15.96 -7.24
N SER A 161 -10.94 -15.02 -8.15
CA SER A 161 -10.58 -15.16 -9.56
C SER A 161 -9.08 -15.32 -9.74
N TYR A 162 -8.69 -16.01 -10.81
CA TYR A 162 -7.33 -16.11 -11.29
C TYR A 162 -6.67 -14.73 -11.44
N LEU A 163 -7.36 -13.76 -12.04
CA LEU A 163 -6.82 -12.39 -12.26
C LEU A 163 -6.54 -11.67 -10.95
N ARG A 164 -7.45 -11.78 -9.97
CA ARG A 164 -7.24 -11.22 -8.62
C ARG A 164 -6.03 -11.82 -7.93
N ARG A 165 -5.83 -13.14 -8.04
CA ARG A 165 -4.68 -13.84 -7.44
C ARG A 165 -3.36 -13.42 -8.08
N GLU A 166 -3.31 -13.34 -9.40
CA GLU A 166 -2.12 -12.86 -10.11
C GLU A 166 -1.83 -11.39 -9.78
N ALA A 167 -2.86 -10.55 -9.65
CA ALA A 167 -2.72 -9.17 -9.20
C ALA A 167 -2.17 -9.05 -7.77
N LEU A 168 -2.67 -9.87 -6.82
CA LEU A 168 -2.14 -9.95 -5.45
C LEU A 168 -0.66 -10.36 -5.44
N MET A 169 -0.31 -11.37 -6.23
CA MET A 169 1.07 -11.85 -6.35
C MET A 169 1.98 -10.78 -6.93
N GLU A 170 1.51 -10.09 -7.98
CA GLU A 170 2.25 -9.03 -8.66
C GLU A 170 2.41 -7.77 -7.80
N LEU A 171 1.40 -7.43 -7.00
CA LEU A 171 1.48 -6.43 -5.94
C LEU A 171 2.52 -6.82 -4.88
N TYR A 172 2.48 -8.07 -4.40
CA TYR A 172 3.40 -8.57 -3.38
C TYR A 172 4.85 -8.51 -3.85
N ARG A 173 5.15 -8.95 -5.08
CA ARG A 173 6.51 -8.86 -5.67
C ARG A 173 7.05 -7.44 -5.68
N ARG A 174 6.21 -6.42 -5.91
CA ARG A 174 6.63 -5.02 -5.88
C ARG A 174 6.84 -4.48 -4.47
N LEU A 175 6.02 -4.90 -3.51
CA LEU A 175 6.13 -4.48 -2.12
C LEU A 175 7.29 -5.16 -1.39
N ARG A 176 7.55 -6.44 -1.71
CA ARG A 176 8.55 -7.30 -1.07
C ARG A 176 9.34 -8.11 -2.12
N PRO A 177 10.28 -7.50 -2.84
CA PRO A 177 10.99 -8.13 -3.96
C PRO A 177 11.91 -9.31 -3.56
N GLY A 178 12.18 -9.52 -2.26
CA GLY A 178 13.01 -10.62 -1.76
C GLY A 178 12.24 -11.80 -1.17
N ASP A 179 10.94 -11.65 -0.91
CA ASP A 179 10.15 -12.70 -0.28
C ASP A 179 9.45 -13.52 -1.38
N PRO A 180 9.47 -14.88 -1.31
CA PRO A 180 8.74 -15.70 -2.27
C PRO A 180 7.25 -15.37 -2.18
N PRO A 181 6.59 -15.03 -3.30
CA PRO A 181 5.19 -14.64 -3.26
C PRO A 181 4.33 -15.88 -3.00
N ASN A 182 3.40 -15.76 -2.06
CA ASN A 182 2.35 -16.75 -1.76
C ASN A 182 1.01 -16.00 -1.78
N PRO A 183 -0.03 -16.50 -2.47
CA PRO A 183 -1.34 -15.84 -2.54
C PRO A 183 -1.90 -15.47 -1.15
N GLU A 184 -1.71 -16.33 -0.15
CA GLU A 184 -2.23 -16.07 1.20
C GLU A 184 -1.44 -14.96 1.91
N ASN A 185 -0.11 -14.98 1.80
CA ASN A 185 0.73 -13.91 2.33
C ASN A 185 0.45 -12.57 1.62
N ALA A 186 0.20 -12.60 0.31
CA ALA A 186 -0.14 -11.43 -0.48
C ALA A 186 -1.48 -10.83 -0.06
N ARG A 187 -2.49 -11.67 0.14
CA ARG A 187 -3.80 -11.28 0.67
C ARG A 187 -3.67 -10.66 2.05
N GLN A 188 -2.94 -11.31 2.96
CA GLN A 188 -2.72 -10.81 4.31
C GLN A 188 -1.92 -9.50 4.32
N LEU A 189 -0.97 -9.34 3.40
CA LEU A 189 -0.23 -8.09 3.24
C LEU A 189 -1.17 -6.96 2.85
N LEU A 190 -2.01 -7.16 1.81
CA LEU A 190 -2.99 -6.16 1.38
C LEU A 190 -3.94 -5.78 2.52
N GLU A 191 -4.45 -6.78 3.25
CA GLU A 191 -5.32 -6.58 4.42
C GLU A 191 -4.65 -5.69 5.48
N ASN A 192 -3.40 -5.99 5.81
CA ASN A 192 -2.64 -5.22 6.78
C ASN A 192 -2.27 -3.81 6.31
N PHE A 193 -2.20 -3.59 5.00
CA PHE A 193 -1.87 -2.28 4.44
C PHE A 193 -3.04 -1.32 4.47
N PHE A 194 -4.29 -1.78 4.28
CA PHE A 194 -5.42 -0.87 4.04
C PHE A 194 -6.67 -1.15 4.87
N PHE A 195 -6.88 -2.38 5.34
CA PHE A 195 -8.16 -2.81 5.91
C PHE A 195 -8.07 -3.20 7.39
N ASN A 196 -6.86 -3.40 7.91
CA ASN A 196 -6.62 -3.66 9.33
C ASN A 196 -6.49 -2.33 10.11
N GLU A 197 -7.50 -1.97 10.90
CA GLU A 197 -7.52 -0.77 11.75
C GLU A 197 -6.31 -0.68 12.71
N ARG A 198 -5.77 -1.82 13.15
CA ARG A 198 -4.58 -1.85 14.01
C ARG A 198 -3.31 -1.46 13.26
N ARG A 199 -3.32 -1.42 11.93
CA ARG A 199 -2.16 -1.08 11.08
C ARG A 199 -2.39 0.12 10.17
N TYR A 200 -3.64 0.46 9.88
CA TYR A 200 -4.05 1.58 9.06
C TYR A 200 -5.10 2.44 9.76
N ASP A 201 -4.88 3.75 9.79
CA ASP A 201 -5.77 4.72 10.43
C ASP A 201 -5.72 6.08 9.70
N LEU A 202 -6.88 6.64 9.38
CA LEU A 202 -7.03 7.99 8.81
C LEU A 202 -7.29 9.05 9.89
N ALA A 203 -7.51 8.65 11.14
CA ALA A 203 -8.06 9.45 12.22
C ALA A 203 -9.43 10.07 11.87
N ARG A 204 -10.08 10.69 12.86
CA ARG A 204 -11.38 11.36 12.66
C ARG A 204 -11.29 12.48 11.61
N VAL A 205 -10.20 13.24 11.60
CA VAL A 205 -10.00 14.37 10.70
C VAL A 205 -9.76 13.91 9.26
N GLY A 206 -9.03 12.82 9.04
CA GLY A 206 -8.81 12.32 7.68
C GLY A 206 -10.00 11.55 7.11
N ARG A 207 -10.95 11.13 7.96
CA ARG A 207 -12.18 10.44 7.53
C ARG A 207 -13.36 11.38 7.27
N TYR A 208 -13.40 12.52 7.97
CA TYR A 208 -14.38 13.60 7.75
C TYR A 208 -14.20 14.21 6.36
#